data_AF-A0A4V3MHY8-F1
#
_entry.id   AF-A0A4V3MHY8-F1
#
_cell.length_a   1.000
_cell.length_b   1.000
_cell.length_c   1.000
_cell.angle_alpha   90.00
_cell.angle_beta   90.00
_cell.angle_gamma   90.00
#
_symmetry.space_group_name_H-M   'P 1'
#
loop_
_entity.id
_entity.type
_entity.pdbx_description
1 polymer ?
#
loop_
_entity_poly.entity_id
_entity_poly.type
_entity_poly.pdbx_seq_one_letter_code
_entity_poly.pdbx_strand_id
1 'polypeptide(L)' 'MEDILDLDRYPLDREGSPESQRLVEESTAALNANGMFNLEGFLRPGIAERAVAEIRPV' A
#
# COMPACT_ATOMS: atom_id res chain seq x y z
N MET A 1 -6.47 -5.53 10.25
CA MET A 1 -5.48 -5.25 9.17
C MET A 1 -6.02 -4.20 8.21
N GLU A 2 -7.34 -4.12 8.02
CA GLU A 2 -7.97 -3.03 7.25
C GLU A 2 -7.81 -1.65 7.92
N ASP A 3 -7.81 -1.57 9.26
CA ASP A 3 -7.66 -0.30 9.99
C ASP A 3 -6.27 0.35 9.91
N ILE A 4 -5.29 -0.35 9.33
CA ILE A 4 -3.92 0.15 9.19
C ILE A 4 -3.58 0.55 7.76
N LEU A 5 -4.40 0.13 6.78
CA LEU A 5 -4.21 0.37 5.35
C LEU A 5 -5.25 1.36 4.83
N ASP A 6 -4.84 2.23 3.91
CA ASP A 6 -5.74 3.12 3.19
C ASP A 6 -6.35 2.38 1.98
N LEU A 7 -7.31 1.50 2.27
CA LEU A 7 -8.04 0.71 1.27
C LEU A 7 -9.06 1.54 0.48
N ASP A 8 -9.38 2.75 0.95
CA ASP A 8 -10.20 3.71 0.21
C ASP A 8 -9.42 4.24 -1.01
N ARG A 9 -8.12 4.50 -0.82
CA ARG A 9 -7.20 4.91 -1.88
C ARG A 9 -6.64 3.73 -2.69
N TYR A 10 -6.40 2.60 -2.02
CA TYR A 10 -5.78 1.42 -2.61
C TYR A 10 -6.68 0.18 -2.41
N PRO A 11 -7.68 -0.05 -3.27
CA PRO A 11 -8.72 -1.06 -3.08
C PRO A 11 -8.23 -2.49 -3.36
N LEU A 12 -7.22 -2.92 -2.61
CA LEU A 12 -6.62 -4.25 -2.68
C LEU A 12 -7.52 -5.33 -2.05
N ASP A 13 -8.47 -4.93 -1.21
CA ASP A 13 -9.53 -5.78 -0.64
C ASP A 13 -10.64 -6.13 -1.64
N ARG A 14 -10.73 -5.38 -2.75
CA ARG A 14 -11.77 -5.54 -3.78
C ARG A 14 -11.23 -6.24 -5.01
N GLU A 15 -10.70 -7.44 -4.83
CA GLU A 15 -10.15 -8.24 -5.92
C GLU A 15 -11.17 -8.42 -7.05
N GLY A 16 -10.75 -8.15 -8.29
CA GLY A 16 -11.60 -8.24 -9.47
C GLY A 16 -12.47 -7.02 -9.76
N SER A 17 -12.46 -6.00 -8.89
CA SER A 17 -13.06 -4.70 -9.21
C SER A 17 -12.25 -3.95 -10.28
N PRO A 18 -12.88 -3.11 -11.13
CA PRO A 18 -12.17 -2.28 -12.10
C PRO A 18 -11.12 -1.36 -11.46
N GLU A 19 -11.37 -0.89 -10.24
CA GLU A 19 -10.47 -0.01 -9.49
C GLU A 19 -9.21 -0.76 -9.02
N SER A 20 -9.39 -1.99 -8.51
CA SER A 20 -8.27 -2.86 -8.12
C SER A 20 -7.42 -3.25 -9.32
N GLN A 21 -8.04 -3.59 -10.45
CA GLN A 21 -7.33 -3.92 -11.70
C GLN A 21 -6.53 -2.72 -12.22
N ARG A 22 -7.11 -1.52 -12.23
CA ARG A 22 -6.40 -0.29 -12.62
C ARG A 22 -5.17 -0.06 -11.74
N LEU A 23 -5.28 -0.25 -10.43
CA LEU A 23 -4.15 -0.11 -9.51
C LEU A 23 -3.01 -1.11 -9.83
N VAL A 24 -3.36 -2.35 -10.15
CA VAL A 24 -2.38 -3.39 -10.53
C VAL A 24 -1.69 -3.03 -11.85
N GLU A 25 -2.44 -2.54 -12.84
CA GLU A 25 -1.90 -2.12 -14.12
C GLU A 25 -0.92 -0.94 -13.98
N GLU A 26 -1.31 0.10 -13.23
CA GLU A 26 -0.47 1.27 -12.95
C GLU A 26 0.80 0.87 -12.18
N SER A 27 0.67 0.02 -11.16
CA SER A 27 1.80 -0.46 -10.37
C SER A 27 2.76 -1.29 -11.22
N THR A 28 2.24 -2.14 -12.11
CA THR A 28 3.02 -2.97 -13.03
C THR A 28 3.76 -2.11 -14.06
N ALA A 29 3.10 -1.07 -14.60
CA ALA A 29 3.73 -0.13 -15.51
C ALA A 29 4.87 0.65 -14.83
N ALA A 30 4.66 1.14 -13.61
CA ALA A 30 5.68 1.82 -12.83
C ALA A 30 6.86 0.88 -12.48
N LEU A 31 6.58 -0.37 -12.11
CA LEU A 31 7.59 -1.38 -11.84
C LEU A 31 8.45 -1.68 -13.07
N ASN A 32 7.83 -1.86 -14.24
CA ASN A 32 8.55 -2.09 -15.49
C ASN A 32 9.42 -0.89 -15.91
N ALA A 33 8.95 0.34 -15.65
CA ALA A 33 9.67 1.55 -16.02
C ALA A 33 10.83 1.86 -15.07
N ASN A 34 10.62 1.70 -13.76
CA ASN A 34 11.53 2.24 -12.74
C ASN A 34 12.21 1.15 -11.88
N GLY A 35 11.86 -0.13 -12.08
CA GLY A 35 12.30 -1.24 -11.24
C GLY A 35 11.63 -1.28 -9.87
N MET A 36 10.75 -0.33 -9.57
CA MET A 36 9.95 -0.27 -8.34
C MET A 36 8.67 0.56 -8.55
N PHE A 37 7.71 0.37 -7.66
CA PHE A 37 6.53 1.23 -7.54
C PHE A 37 6.30 1.55 -6.06
N ASN A 38 5.72 2.71 -5.77
CA ASN A 38 5.44 3.15 -4.41
C ASN A 38 3.94 3.35 -4.22
N LEU A 39 3.43 2.96 -3.05
CA LEU A 39 2.06 3.24 -2.61
C LEU A 39 2.11 4.29 -1.50
N GLU A 40 2.30 5.55 -1.88
CA GLU A 40 2.47 6.64 -0.93
C GLU A 40 1.22 6.89 -0.09
N GLY A 41 1.38 6.84 1.24
CA GLY A 41 0.25 6.95 2.16
C GLY A 41 -0.60 5.69 2.27
N PHE A 42 -0.09 4.54 1.78
CA PHE A 42 -0.78 3.27 1.92
C PHE A 42 -0.98 2.86 3.38
N LEU A 43 0.03 3.11 4.22
CA LEU A 43 -0.17 3.03 5.67
C LEU A 43 -0.91 4.29 6.13
N ARG A 44 -1.98 4.10 6.89
CA ARG A 44 -2.67 5.23 7.52
C ARG A 44 -1.70 5.99 8.45
N PRO A 45 -1.84 7.31 8.60
CA PRO A 45 -0.95 8.11 9.45
C PRO A 45 -0.85 7.55 10.88
N GLY A 46 0.35 7.53 11.46
CA GLY A 46 0.58 7.05 12.83
C GLY A 46 0.80 5.54 12.96
N ILE A 47 0.57 4.75 11.91
CA ILE A 47 0.78 3.29 11.95
C ILE A 47 2.26 2.94 11.90
N ALA A 48 3.03 3.59 11.03
CA ALA A 48 4.46 3.32 10.89
C ALA A 48 5.20 3.65 12.19
N GLU A 49 4.84 4.75 12.84
CA GLU A 49 5.40 5.22 14.10
C GLU A 49 5.13 4.22 15.24
N ARG A 50 3.92 3.65 15.29
CA ARG A 50 3.59 2.59 16.25
C ARG A 50 4.40 1.32 16.00
N ALA A 51 4.55 0.91 14.74
CA ALA A 51 5.35 -0.26 14.38
C ALA A 51 6.82 -0.08 14.78
N VAL A 52 7.39 1.11 14.56
CA VAL A 52 8.77 1.43 14.97
C VAL A 52 8.92 1.38 16.50
N ALA A 53 7.92 1.82 17.27
CA ALA A 53 7.97 1.77 18.73
C ALA A 53 8.00 0.33 19.31
N GLU A 54 7.53 -0.66 18.54
CA GLU A 54 7.57 -2.08 18.94
C GLU A 54 8.92 -2.74 18.64
N ILE A 55 9.75 -2.15 17.78
CA ILE A 55 11.10 -2.64 17.47
C ILE A 55 12.03 -2.26 18.63
N ARG A 56 12.37 -3.24 19.48
CA ARG A 56 13.40 -3.07 20.51
C ARG A 56 14.79 -3.30 19.90
N PRO A 57 15.80 -2.47 20.25
CA PRO A 57 17.17 -2.75 19.86
C PRO A 57 17.62 -4.09 20.45
N VAL A 58 18.39 -4.86 19.66
CA VAL A 58 19.08 -6.09 20.09
C VAL A 58 20.41 -5.78 20.77
#